data_AF-A0A259FZG6-F1
#
_entry.id   AF-A0A259FZG6-F1
#
_cell.length_a   1.000
_cell.length_b   1.000
_cell.length_c   1.000
_cell.angle_alpha   90.00
_cell.angle_beta   90.00
_cell.angle_gamma   90.00
#
_symmetry.space_group_name_H-M   'P 1'
#
loop_
_entity.id
_entity.type
_entity.pdbx_description
1 polymer ?
#
loop_
_entity_poly.entity_id
_entity_poly.type
_entity_poly.pdbx_seq_one_letter_code
_entity_poly.pdbx_strand_id
1 'polypeptide(L)' 'MNSKPERDVEKAYPLPEFIAKLRRLADALEQGERFEIQIAGERISVPVRAICNIEHEREGESEEIEFQIKWENPQ' A
#
# COMPACT_ATOMS: atom_id res chain seq x y z
N MET A 1 -10.20 -11.84 -20.29
CA MET A 1 -9.98 -10.99 -19.12
C MET A 1 -10.03 -11.90 -17.91
N ASN A 2 -8.88 -12.17 -17.28
CA ASN A 2 -8.82 -13.01 -16.09
C ASN A 2 -8.63 -12.05 -14.91
N SER A 3 -9.69 -11.82 -14.14
CA SER A 3 -9.63 -11.04 -12.91
C SER A 3 -8.63 -11.69 -11.97
N LYS A 4 -7.82 -10.87 -11.28
CA LYS A 4 -6.95 -11.38 -10.21
C LYS A 4 -7.84 -12.02 -9.13
N PRO A 5 -7.38 -13.12 -8.49
CA PRO A 5 -8.11 -13.69 -7.37
C PRO A 5 -8.23 -12.67 -6.22
N GLU A 6 -9.28 -12.79 -5.42
CA GLU A 6 -9.39 -12.05 -4.17
C GLU A 6 -8.18 -12.35 -3.27
N ARG A 7 -7.68 -11.31 -2.62
CA ARG A 7 -6.47 -11.37 -1.81
C ARG A 7 -6.60 -10.42 -0.64
N ASP A 8 -6.60 -10.97 0.57
CA ASP A 8 -6.60 -10.23 1.84
C ASP A 8 -5.42 -10.74 2.69
N VAL A 9 -4.43 -9.88 2.92
CA VAL A 9 -3.17 -10.25 3.58
C VAL A 9 -2.62 -9.06 4.36
N GLU A 10 -2.41 -9.28 5.65
CA GLU A 10 -1.64 -8.39 6.53
C GLU A 10 -0.22 -8.94 6.74
N LYS A 11 0.79 -8.06 6.81
CA LYS A 11 2.17 -8.47 7.09
C LYS A 11 2.90 -7.44 7.95
N ALA A 12 3.30 -7.87 9.14
CA ALA A 12 4.25 -7.13 9.97
C ALA A 12 5.68 -7.19 9.39
N TYR A 13 6.39 -6.06 9.49
CA TYR A 13 7.78 -5.92 9.07
C TYR A 13 8.65 -5.41 10.22
N PRO A 14 9.95 -5.76 10.26
CA PRO A 14 10.92 -5.05 11.08
C PRO A 14 10.91 -3.55 10.77
N LEU A 15 11.06 -2.70 11.80
CA LEU A 15 11.02 -1.24 11.66
C LEU A 15 11.89 -0.68 10.52
N PRO A 16 13.14 -1.13 10.30
CA PRO A 16 13.96 -0.61 9.18
C PRO A 16 13.37 -0.91 7.81
N GLU A 17 12.75 -2.09 7.63
CA GLU A 17 12.12 -2.48 6.38
C GLU A 17 10.83 -1.69 6.12
N PHE A 18 10.05 -1.45 7.18
CA PHE A 18 8.86 -0.59 7.11
C PHE A 18 9.24 0.84 6.69
N ILE A 19 10.24 1.44 7.34
CA ILE A 19 10.75 2.78 6.98
C ILE A 19 11.24 2.82 5.53
N ALA A 20 11.97 1.79 5.08
CA ALA A 20 12.48 1.75 3.71
C ALA A 20 11.34 1.72 2.68
N LYS A 21 10.23 1.04 2.96
CA LYS A 21 9.04 1.04 2.10
C LYS A 21 8.36 2.41 2.06
N LEU A 22 8.20 3.07 3.21
CA LEU A 22 7.64 4.42 3.29
C LEU A 22 8.46 5.44 2.49
N ARG A 23 9.80 5.39 2.57
CA ARG A 23 10.67 6.29 1.81
C ARG A 23 10.52 6.09 0.30
N ARG A 24 10.56 4.84 -0.16
CA ARG A 24 10.36 4.53 -1.59
C ARG A 24 8.98 4.95 -2.10
N LEU A 25 7.95 4.83 -1.26
CA LEU A 25 6.62 5.32 -1.60
C LEU A 25 6.64 6.85 -1.74
N ALA A 26 7.21 7.56 -0.77
CA ALA A 26 7.33 9.01 -0.83
C ALA A 26 8.11 9.46 -2.08
N ASP A 27 9.25 8.84 -2.37
CA ASP A 27 10.07 9.13 -3.56
C ASP A 27 9.25 8.96 -4.86
N ALA A 28 8.49 7.88 -4.99
CA ALA A 28 7.66 7.62 -6.17
C ALA A 28 6.51 8.64 -6.31
N LEU A 29 5.87 9.01 -5.20
CA LEU A 29 4.81 10.01 -5.20
C LEU A 29 5.33 11.41 -5.57
N GLU A 30 6.48 11.80 -5.02
CA GLU A 30 7.14 13.08 -5.33
C GLU A 30 7.56 13.17 -6.81
N GLN A 31 7.99 12.05 -7.40
CA GLN A 31 8.43 11.99 -8.80
C GLN A 31 7.27 11.77 -9.78
N GLY A 32 6.06 11.48 -9.31
CA GLY A 32 4.92 11.14 -10.16
C GLY A 32 5.10 9.79 -10.89
N GLU A 33 5.85 8.86 -10.29
CA GLU A 33 6.18 7.56 -10.85
C GLU A 33 5.33 6.44 -10.25
N ARG A 34 5.36 5.27 -10.90
CA ARG A 34 4.76 4.06 -10.33
C ARG A 34 5.55 3.60 -9.12
N PHE A 35 4.86 3.15 -8.09
CA PHE A 35 5.49 2.55 -6.92
C PHE A 35 5.45 1.03 -7.00
N GLU A 36 6.63 0.40 -7.03
CA GLU A 36 6.77 -1.06 -6.99
C GLU A 36 7.02 -1.52 -5.55
N ILE A 37 6.26 -2.52 -5.10
CA ILE A 37 6.38 -3.10 -3.76
C ILE A 37 6.18 -4.62 -3.80
N GLN A 38 6.83 -5.34 -2.90
CA GLN A 38 6.58 -6.76 -2.68
C GLN A 38 5.92 -6.97 -1.31
N ILE A 39 4.78 -7.66 -1.29
CA ILE A 39 4.00 -8.00 -0.09
C ILE A 39 3.64 -9.48 -0.14
N ALA A 40 4.06 -10.24 0.89
CA ALA A 40 3.81 -11.68 1.00
C ALA A 40 4.12 -12.48 -0.28
N GLY A 41 5.23 -12.16 -0.95
CA GLY A 41 5.69 -12.86 -2.16
C GLY A 41 5.16 -12.32 -3.48
N GLU A 42 4.10 -11.49 -3.48
CA GLU A 42 3.59 -10.87 -4.71
C GLU A 42 4.23 -9.50 -4.95
N ARG A 43 4.66 -9.25 -6.20
CA ARG A 43 5.07 -7.92 -6.67
C ARG A 43 3.86 -7.15 -7.15
N ILE A 44 3.69 -5.93 -6.65
CA ILE A 44 2.56 -5.05 -6.89
C ILE A 44 3.10 -3.75 -7.50
N SER A 45 2.62 -3.42 -8.70
CA SER A 45 2.86 -2.17 -9.42
C SER A 45 1.72 -1.20 -9.12
N VAL A 46 1.90 -0.28 -8.18
CA VAL A 46 0.92 0.76 -7.85
C VAL A 46 0.92 1.83 -8.95
N PRO A 47 -0.24 2.16 -9.55
CA PRO A 47 -0.29 3.15 -10.62
C PRO A 47 -0.19 4.58 -10.09
N VAL A 48 0.33 5.50 -10.92
CA VAL A 48 0.45 6.95 -10.60
C VAL A 48 -0.90 7.59 -10.23
N ARG A 49 -2.01 7.05 -10.78
CA ARG A 49 -3.38 7.54 -10.51
C ARG A 49 -4.00 7.00 -9.22
N ALA A 50 -3.23 6.29 -8.39
CA ALA A 50 -3.74 5.81 -7.11
C ALA A 50 -4.08 6.99 -6.18
N ILE A 51 -5.13 6.81 -5.38
CA ILE A 51 -5.58 7.81 -4.41
C ILE A 51 -4.95 7.44 -3.06
N CYS A 52 -4.31 8.42 -2.43
CA CYS A 52 -3.73 8.27 -1.09
C CYS A 52 -4.65 8.89 -0.04
N ASN A 53 -4.99 8.13 1.00
CA ASN A 53 -5.77 8.60 2.15
C ASN A 53 -5.02 8.30 3.46
N ILE A 54 -5.36 9.02 4.51
CA ILE A 54 -4.98 8.68 5.88
C ILE A 54 -6.27 8.43 6.64
N GLU A 55 -6.40 7.23 7.20
CA GLU A 55 -7.52 6.85 8.05
C GLU A 55 -7.05 6.78 9.51
N HIS A 56 -7.94 7.13 10.43
CA HIS A 56 -7.72 7.01 11.87
C HIS A 56 -8.96 6.38 12.46
N GLU A 57 -8.77 5.28 13.17
CA GLU A 57 -9.84 4.50 13.76
C GLU A 57 -9.62 4.30 15.26
N ARG A 58 -10.73 4.30 16.01
CA ARG A 58 -10.79 3.87 17.40
C ARG A 58 -11.94 2.90 17.56
N GLU A 59 -11.62 1.69 17.99
CA GLU A 59 -12.60 0.63 18.23
C GLU A 59 -12.22 -0.14 19.49
N GLY A 60 -13.10 -0.13 20.50
CA GLY A 60 -12.83 -0.76 21.79
C GLY A 60 -11.56 -0.20 22.46
N GLU A 61 -10.57 -1.07 22.68
CA GLU A 61 -9.26 -0.72 23.25
C GLU A 61 -8.19 -0.49 22.16
N SER A 62 -8.58 -0.50 20.89
CA SER A 62 -7.69 -0.33 19.74
C SER A 62 -7.70 1.11 19.22
N GLU A 63 -6.53 1.57 18.77
CA GLU A 63 -6.35 2.85 18.07
C GLU A 63 -5.38 2.63 16.91
N GLU A 64 -5.79 3.00 15.71
CA GLU A 64 -5.07 2.71 14.48
C GLU A 64 -4.98 3.92 13.55
N ILE A 65 -3.85 4.04 12.85
CA ILE A 65 -3.68 4.98 11.73
C ILE A 65 -3.21 4.17 10.52
N GLU A 66 -3.96 4.26 9.42
CA GLU A 66 -3.61 3.63 8.15
C GLU A 66 -3.26 4.67 7.09
N PHE A 67 -2.13 4.45 6.41
CA PHE A 67 -1.83 5.12 5.14
C PHE A 67 -2.34 4.23 4.01
N GLN A 68 -3.42 4.64 3.38
CA GLN A 68 -4.11 3.84 2.37
C GLN A 68 -3.76 4.32 0.97
N ILE A 69 -3.54 3.36 0.06
CA ILE A 69 -3.29 3.62 -1.36
C ILE A 69 -4.28 2.78 -2.16
N LYS A 70 -5.24 3.43 -2.81
CA LYS A 70 -6.39 2.78 -3.46
C LYS A 70 -6.37 3.05 -4.97
N TRP A 71 -6.63 2.02 -5.78
CA TRP A 71 -6.79 2.15 -7.23
C TRP A 71 -7.71 1.06 -7.78
N GLU A 72 -8.32 1.34 -8.93
CA GLU A 72 -9.10 0.36 -9.67
C GLU A 72 -8.23 -0.33 -10.72
N ASN A 73 -8.31 -1.65 -10.82
CA ASN A 73 -7.65 -2.38 -11.91
C ASN A 73 -8.48 -2.24 -13.21
N PRO A 74 -7.84 -2.14 -14.39
CA PRO A 74 -8.56 -2.26 -15.66
C PRO A 74 -9.27 -3.63 -15.74
N GLN A 75 -10.49 -3.65 -16.30
CA GLN A 75 -11.22 -4.90 -16.60
C GLN A 75 -10.50 -5.74 -17.67
#